data_AF-A0A973N2G3-F1
#
_entry.id   AF-A0A973N2G3-F1
#
_cell.length_a   1.000
_cell.length_b   1.000
_cell.length_c   1.000
_cell.angle_alpha   90.00
_cell.angle_beta   90.00
_cell.angle_gamma   90.00
#
_symmetry.space_group_name_H-M   'P 1'
#
loop_
_entity.id
_entity.type
_entity.pdbx_description
1 polymer ?
#
loop_
_entity_poly.entity_id
_entity_poly.type
_entity_poly.pdbx_seq_one_letter_code
_entity_poly.pdbx_strand_id
1 'polypeptide(L)'
;MFKVEDFQNYGKEQFEQCVASATSVQHGLQAIASAYGDYTKKSFEDTKSFVEKLSGVKSLDKAVEAQTDFARSAYETFVAESQKIAGLYSDLAKQAFKPVETIVSKFTPAAQ
;
A
#
# COMPACT_ATOMS: atom_id res chain seq x y z
N MET A 1 21.74 -41.26 -1.90
CA MET A 1 22.70 -40.50 -2.72
C MET A 1 22.02 -39.21 -3.13
N PHE A 2 22.42 -38.08 -2.55
CA PHE A 2 22.02 -36.76 -3.05
C PHE A 2 22.65 -36.58 -4.44
N LYS A 3 21.85 -36.33 -5.48
CA LYS A 3 22.34 -36.16 -6.86
C LYS A 3 22.71 -34.70 -7.10
N VAL A 4 23.73 -34.46 -7.94
CA VAL A 4 24.11 -33.12 -8.41
C VAL A 4 22.93 -32.40 -9.09
N GLU A 5 22.05 -33.15 -9.76
CA GLU A 5 20.81 -32.64 -10.37
C GLU A 5 19.84 -32.04 -9.33
N ASP A 6 19.72 -32.64 -8.13
CA ASP A 6 18.85 -32.11 -7.07
C ASP A 6 19.38 -30.77 -6.55
N PHE A 7 20.70 -30.64 -6.43
CA PHE A 7 21.35 -29.39 -6.01
C PHE A 7 21.20 -28.29 -7.07
N GLN A 8 21.31 -28.65 -8.34
CA GLN A 8 21.19 -27.72 -9.47
C GLN A 8 19.75 -27.22 -9.64
N ASN A 9 18.76 -28.11 -9.50
CA ASN A 9 17.34 -27.76 -9.51
C ASN A 9 16.96 -26.89 -8.30
N TYR A 10 17.44 -27.24 -7.11
CA TYR A 10 17.23 -26.43 -5.91
C TYR A 10 17.78 -25.01 -6.06
N GLY A 11 19.01 -24.85 -6.58
CA GLY A 11 19.60 -23.54 -6.84
C GLY A 11 18.79 -22.70 -7.84
N LYS A 12 18.21 -23.34 -8.86
CA LYS A 12 17.36 -22.70 -9.86
C LYS A 12 16.03 -22.22 -9.27
N GLU A 13 15.36 -23.07 -8.48
CA GLU A 13 14.13 -22.69 -7.75
C GLU A 13 14.38 -21.52 -6.79
N GLN A 14 15.49 -21.52 -6.05
CA GLN A 14 15.83 -20.41 -5.15
C GLN A 14 16.06 -19.10 -5.91
N PHE A 15 16.71 -19.15 -7.08
CA PHE A 15 16.90 -17.98 -7.92
C PHE A 15 15.56 -17.44 -8.47
N GLU A 16 14.69 -18.31 -8.98
CA GLU A 16 13.36 -17.93 -9.46
C GLU A 16 12.50 -17.32 -8.34
N GLN A 17 12.54 -17.89 -7.14
CA GLN A 17 11.87 -17.35 -5.95
C GLN A 17 12.40 -15.98 -5.54
N CYS A 18 13.72 -15.77 -5.63
CA CYS A 18 14.35 -14.49 -5.32
C CYS A 18 13.91 -13.41 -6.32
N VAL A 19 13.95 -13.70 -7.62
CA VAL A 19 13.51 -12.78 -8.67
C VAL A 19 12.03 -12.43 -8.49
N ALA A 20 11.17 -13.42 -8.27
CA ALA A 20 9.75 -13.19 -8.02
C ALA A 20 9.50 -12.30 -6.78
N SER A 21 10.26 -12.52 -5.71
CA SER A 21 10.17 -11.72 -4.49
C SER A 21 10.60 -10.27 -4.72
N ALA A 22 11.69 -10.06 -5.46
CA ALA A 22 12.18 -8.72 -5.82
C ALA A 22 11.15 -7.95 -6.68
N THR A 23 10.56 -8.61 -7.67
CA THR A 23 9.48 -8.03 -8.50
C THR A 23 8.25 -7.69 -7.66
N SER A 24 7.87 -8.55 -6.71
CA SER A 24 6.74 -8.32 -5.82
C SER A 24 6.96 -7.07 -4.94
N VAL A 25 8.13 -6.95 -4.34
CA VAL A 25 8.53 -5.78 -3.53
C VAL A 25 8.52 -4.50 -4.37
N GLN A 26 9.07 -4.55 -5.58
CA GLN A 26 9.05 -3.41 -6.50
C GLN A 26 7.63 -2.95 -6.81
N HIS A 27 6.71 -3.88 -7.09
CA HIS A 27 5.31 -3.55 -7.33
C HIS A 27 4.61 -2.99 -6.09
N GLY A 28 4.88 -3.53 -4.90
CA GLY A 28 4.37 -2.98 -3.65
C GLY A 28 4.81 -1.53 -3.43
N LEU A 29 6.08 -1.22 -3.68
CA LEU A 29 6.60 0.15 -3.62
C LEU A 29 5.94 1.08 -4.64
N GLN A 30 5.73 0.62 -5.88
CA GLN A 30 4.99 1.39 -6.89
C GLN A 30 3.55 1.65 -6.45
N ALA A 31 2.86 0.65 -5.91
CA ALA A 31 1.49 0.81 -5.43
C ALA A 31 1.39 1.83 -4.28
N ILE A 32 2.34 1.84 -3.35
CA ILE A 32 2.43 2.85 -2.28
C ILE A 32 2.64 4.23 -2.88
N ALA A 33 3.59 4.39 -3.81
CA ALA A 33 3.84 5.67 -4.47
C ALA A 33 2.58 6.19 -5.20
N SER A 34 1.88 5.31 -5.91
CA SER A 34 0.61 5.64 -6.56
C SER A 34 -0.46 6.05 -5.55
N ALA A 35 -0.60 5.36 -4.42
CA ALA A 35 -1.58 5.72 -3.40
C ALA A 35 -1.33 7.12 -2.80
N TYR A 36 -0.08 7.48 -2.54
CA TYR A 36 0.25 8.85 -2.13
C TYR A 36 -0.04 9.88 -3.23
N GLY A 37 0.22 9.55 -4.49
CA GLY A 37 -0.14 10.39 -5.63
C GLY A 37 -1.64 10.63 -5.73
N ASP A 38 -2.43 9.56 -5.63
CA ASP A 38 -3.90 9.62 -5.64
C ASP A 38 -4.43 10.49 -4.50
N TYR A 39 -3.96 10.27 -3.27
CA TYR A 39 -4.36 11.07 -2.11
C TYR A 39 -4.01 12.55 -2.27
N THR A 40 -2.83 12.85 -2.81
CA THR A 40 -2.40 14.24 -3.08
C THR A 40 -3.32 14.90 -4.11
N LYS A 41 -3.62 14.18 -5.21
CA LYS A 41 -4.53 14.66 -6.25
C LYS A 41 -5.93 14.94 -5.69
N LYS A 42 -6.47 14.00 -4.92
CA LYS A 42 -7.78 14.14 -4.27
C LYS A 42 -7.82 15.33 -3.31
N SER A 43 -6.79 15.49 -2.48
CA SER A 43 -6.67 16.63 -1.56
C SER A 43 -6.65 17.98 -2.28
N PHE A 44 -5.97 18.04 -3.43
CA PHE A 44 -5.94 19.24 -4.27
C PHE A 44 -7.31 19.55 -4.88
N GLU A 45 -7.99 18.54 -5.43
CA GLU A 45 -9.34 18.67 -5.99
C GLU A 45 -10.36 19.14 -4.93
N ASP A 46 -10.30 18.56 -3.73
CA ASP A 46 -11.19 18.92 -2.61
C ASP A 46 -10.92 20.37 -2.15
N THR A 47 -9.65 20.76 -2.04
CA THR A 47 -9.26 22.14 -1.67
C THR A 47 -9.71 23.14 -2.73
N LYS A 48 -9.55 22.81 -4.01
CA LYS A 48 -10.02 23.64 -5.11
C LYS A 48 -11.53 23.85 -5.01
N SER A 49 -12.30 22.77 -4.83
CA SER A 49 -13.76 22.85 -4.67
C SER A 49 -14.16 23.70 -3.47
N PHE A 50 -13.45 23.59 -2.35
CA PHE A 50 -13.67 24.43 -1.17
C PHE A 50 -13.42 25.92 -1.46
N VAL A 51 -12.33 26.26 -2.13
CA VAL A 51 -12.02 27.65 -2.51
C VAL A 51 -13.08 28.21 -3.46
N GLU A 52 -13.52 27.43 -4.45
CA GLU A 52 -14.61 27.82 -5.34
C GLU A 52 -15.90 28.09 -4.55
N LYS A 53 -16.28 27.19 -3.64
CA LYS A 53 -17.46 27.35 -2.79
C LYS A 53 -17.36 28.59 -1.91
N LEU A 54 -16.22 28.79 -1.24
CA LEU A 54 -15.96 29.97 -0.41
C LEU A 54 -16.02 31.28 -1.20
N SER A 55 -15.52 31.30 -2.43
CA SER A 55 -15.52 32.53 -3.25
C SER A 55 -16.94 33.00 -3.60
N GLY A 56 -17.93 32.10 -3.57
CA GLY A 56 -19.33 32.39 -3.89
C GLY A 56 -20.24 32.72 -2.70
N VAL A 57 -19.79 32.55 -1.44
CA VAL A 57 -20.67 32.77 -0.28
C VAL A 57 -20.82 34.25 0.07
N LYS A 58 -22.02 34.67 0.49
CA LYS A 58 -22.36 36.08 0.81
C LYS A 58 -22.62 36.35 2.29
N SER A 59 -22.42 35.35 3.15
CA SER A 59 -22.65 35.44 4.59
C SER A 59 -21.70 34.54 5.36
N LEU A 60 -21.48 34.87 6.63
CA LEU A 60 -20.62 34.09 7.52
C LEU A 60 -21.19 32.69 7.77
N ASP A 61 -22.51 32.55 7.94
CA ASP A 61 -23.14 31.25 8.15
C ASP A 61 -22.85 30.27 6.99
N LYS A 62 -22.88 30.78 5.75
CA LYS A 62 -22.56 29.98 4.57
C LYS A 62 -21.07 29.67 4.43
N ALA A 63 -20.19 30.56 4.90
CA ALA A 63 -18.76 30.28 4.98
C ALA A 63 -18.46 29.17 6.00
N VAL A 64 -19.11 29.20 7.16
CA VAL A 64 -18.98 28.16 8.20
C VAL A 64 -19.49 26.81 7.70
N GLU A 65 -20.62 26.79 7.00
CA GLU A 65 -21.15 25.59 6.34
C GLU A 65 -20.12 25.01 5.35
N ALA A 66 -19.57 25.84 4.45
CA ALA A 66 -18.56 25.42 3.48
C ALA A 66 -17.29 24.85 4.15
N GLN A 67 -16.82 25.47 5.24
CA GLN A 67 -15.66 24.99 5.97
C GLN A 67 -15.95 23.69 6.74
N THR A 68 -17.14 23.55 7.31
CA THR A 68 -17.56 22.33 8.01
C THR A 68 -17.64 21.15 7.04
N ASP A 69 -18.21 21.36 5.85
CA ASP A 69 -18.28 20.34 4.80
C ASP A 69 -16.89 19.93 4.33
N PHE A 70 -16.00 20.90 4.08
CA PHE A 70 -14.63 20.63 3.69
C PHE A 70 -13.87 19.84 4.77
N ALA A 71 -13.99 20.25 6.04
CA ALA A 71 -13.33 19.56 7.15
C ALA A 71 -13.82 18.11 7.29
N ARG A 72 -15.12 17.87 7.14
CA ARG A 72 -15.69 16.52 7.15
C ARG A 72 -15.15 15.67 6.00
N SER A 73 -15.23 16.18 4.77
CA SER A 73 -14.74 15.48 3.58
C SER A 73 -13.24 15.20 3.67
N ALA A 74 -12.45 16.16 4.12
CA ALA A 74 -11.01 16.01 4.30
C ALA A 74 -10.69 14.91 5.33
N TYR A 75 -11.45 14.86 6.43
CA TYR A 75 -11.29 13.81 7.45
C TYR A 75 -11.64 12.41 6.90
N GLU A 76 -12.77 12.27 6.21
CA GLU A 76 -13.20 11.01 5.60
C GLU A 76 -12.17 10.51 4.57
N THR A 77 -11.72 11.39 3.68
CA THR A 77 -10.66 11.09 2.70
C THR A 77 -9.36 10.68 3.40
N PHE A 78 -8.93 11.42 4.43
CA PHE A 78 -7.70 11.12 5.16
C PHE A 78 -7.75 9.73 5.80
N VAL A 79 -8.85 9.38 6.47
CA VAL A 79 -9.01 8.07 7.10
C VAL A 79 -8.96 6.95 6.06
N ALA A 80 -9.72 7.10 4.96
CA ALA A 80 -9.78 6.10 3.91
C ALA A 80 -8.42 5.87 3.23
N GLU A 81 -7.74 6.94 2.82
CA GLU A 81 -6.44 6.83 2.15
C GLU A 81 -5.34 6.35 3.13
N SER A 82 -5.38 6.76 4.39
CA SER A 82 -4.44 6.24 5.41
C SER A 82 -4.61 4.75 5.63
N GLN A 83 -5.85 4.25 5.69
CA GLN A 83 -6.12 2.82 5.80
C GLN A 83 -5.63 2.06 4.56
N LYS A 84 -5.84 2.59 3.36
CA LYS A 84 -5.34 2.03 2.10
C LYS A 84 -3.80 1.95 2.10
N ILE A 85 -3.12 3.04 2.43
CA ILE A 85 -1.65 3.08 2.49
C ILE A 85 -1.11 2.11 3.55
N ALA A 86 -1.73 2.05 4.73
CA ALA A 86 -1.36 1.10 5.78
C ALA A 86 -1.52 -0.36 5.31
N GLY A 87 -2.61 -0.67 4.59
CA GLY A 87 -2.82 -1.97 3.95
C GLY A 87 -1.70 -2.33 2.96
N LEU A 88 -1.30 -1.39 2.10
CA LEU A 88 -0.22 -1.59 1.14
C LEU A 88 1.13 -1.88 1.82
N TYR A 89 1.46 -1.16 2.91
CA TYR A 89 2.65 -1.45 3.69
C TYR A 89 2.58 -2.83 4.38
N SER A 90 1.41 -3.23 4.89
CA SER A 90 1.21 -4.56 5.45
C SER A 90 1.44 -5.65 4.41
N ASP A 91 0.91 -5.48 3.20
CA ASP A 91 1.07 -6.44 2.11
C ASP A 91 2.51 -6.49 1.59
N LEU A 92 3.19 -5.35 1.51
CA LEU A 92 4.61 -5.30 1.20
C LEU A 92 5.45 -6.07 2.23
N ALA A 93 5.16 -5.88 3.52
CA ALA A 93 5.85 -6.62 4.59
C ALA A 93 5.62 -8.14 4.45
N LYS A 94 4.37 -8.59 4.26
CA LYS A 94 4.06 -10.01 4.04
C LYS A 94 4.85 -10.59 2.86
N GLN A 95 4.92 -9.86 1.74
CA GLN A 95 5.67 -10.29 0.56
C GLN A 95 7.17 -10.38 0.83
N ALA A 96 7.73 -9.42 1.56
CA ALA A 96 9.15 -9.41 1.92
C ALA A 96 9.53 -10.55 2.88
N PHE A 97 8.64 -10.95 3.80
CA PHE A 97 8.90 -12.01 4.78
C PHE A 97 8.51 -13.42 4.30
N LYS A 98 7.77 -13.54 3.19
CA LYS A 98 7.34 -14.83 2.61
C LYS A 98 8.48 -15.84 2.38
N PRO A 99 9.69 -15.45 1.93
CA PRO A 99 10.82 -16.38 1.80
C PRO A 99 11.23 -16.98 3.15
N VAL A 100 11.14 -16.22 4.24
CA VAL A 100 11.48 -16.67 5.59
C VAL A 100 10.46 -17.71 6.09
N GLU A 101 9.16 -17.48 5.89
CA GLU A 101 8.11 -18.47 6.20
C GLU A 101 8.32 -19.79 5.43
N THR A 102 8.69 -19.69 4.16
CA THR A 102 8.94 -20.88 3.30
C THR A 102 10.16 -21.67 3.78
N ILE A 103 11.19 -20.99 4.30
CA ILE A 103 12.35 -21.64 4.90
C ILE A 103 11.95 -22.30 6.23
N VAL A 104 11.28 -21.57 7.14
CA VAL A 104 10.87 -22.10 8.46
C VAL A 104 9.95 -23.32 8.33
N SER A 105 9.01 -23.30 7.40
CA SER A 105 8.12 -24.45 7.11
C SER A 105 8.86 -25.67 6.55
N LYS A 106 9.98 -25.50 5.86
CA LYS A 106 10.85 -26.60 5.41
C LYS A 106 11.72 -27.19 6.54
N PHE A 107 12.00 -26.42 7.59
CA PHE A 107 12.84 -26.85 8.72
C PHE A 107 12.07 -27.18 10.00
N THR A 108 10.75 -26.94 10.04
CA THR A 108 9.89 -27.45 11.10
C THR A 108 9.58 -28.91 10.78
N PRO A 109 10.01 -29.89 11.60
CA PRO A 109 9.55 -31.26 11.39
C PRO A 109 8.03 -31.25 11.52
N ALA A 110 7.34 -31.84 10.53
CA ALA A 110 5.94 -32.17 10.70
C ALA A 110 5.82 -32.91 12.04
N ALA A 111 4.98 -32.42 12.94
CA ALA A 111 4.65 -33.16 14.13
C ALA A 111 3.84 -34.40 13.70
N GLN A 112 4.54 -35.47 13.31
CA GLN A 112 4.24 -36.90 13.42
C GLN A 112 5.21 -37.73 12.59
#